data_AF-A0A6V8EY05-F1
#
_entry.id   AF-A0A6V8EY05-F1
#
_cell.length_a   1.000
_cell.length_b   1.000
_cell.length_c   1.000
_cell.angle_alpha   90.00
_cell.angle_beta   90.00
_cell.angle_gamma   90.00
#
_symmetry.space_group_name_H-M   'P 1'
#
loop_
_entity.id
_entity.type
_entity.pdbx_description
1 polymer ?
#
loop_
_entity_poly.entity_id
_entity_poly.type
_entity_poly.pdbx_seq_one_letter_code
_entity_poly.pdbx_strand_id
1 'polypeptide(L)'
;MSDKAKLEYIWLDGYEPTQNMRSKTMVRSNFTGTLEECPIWMFDGSSTKQADGSSSDCLLKPVNIFPDPQRVNGYLVMCEVLNPDGTPHPSNGRATIDDDDDDFWFG
;
A
#
# COMPACT_ATOMS: atom_id res chain seq x y z
N MET A 1 -13.34 -4.52 -24.61
CA MET A 1 -12.63 -3.67 -23.64
C MET A 1 -11.76 -4.58 -22.79
N SER A 2 -10.62 -4.14 -22.27
CA SER A 2 -9.75 -5.02 -21.48
C SER A 2 -10.39 -5.30 -20.12
N ASP A 3 -10.88 -6.52 -19.93
CA ASP A 3 -11.44 -7.02 -18.65
C ASP A 3 -10.42 -7.08 -17.50
N LYS A 4 -9.15 -6.75 -17.80
CA LYS A 4 -8.05 -6.72 -16.84
C LYS A 4 -7.78 -5.30 -16.36
N ALA A 5 -7.86 -5.10 -15.05
CA ALA A 5 -7.42 -3.92 -14.34
C ALA A 5 -5.99 -4.09 -13.80
N LYS A 6 -5.24 -2.98 -13.72
CA LYS A 6 -3.88 -2.93 -13.17
C LYS A 6 -3.91 -2.12 -11.88
N LEU A 7 -3.65 -2.77 -10.76
CA LEU A 7 -3.66 -2.15 -9.44
C LEU A 7 -2.19 -1.96 -9.03
N GLU A 8 -1.69 -0.74 -9.10
CA GLU A 8 -0.35 -0.38 -8.64
C GLU A 8 -0.40 -0.15 -7.13
N TYR A 9 0.06 -1.13 -6.35
CA TYR A 9 0.15 -1.02 -4.91
C TYR A 9 1.37 -0.17 -4.57
N ILE A 10 1.17 0.92 -3.83
CA ILE A 10 2.19 1.90 -3.48
C ILE A 10 2.32 1.97 -1.95
N TRP A 11 3.55 1.93 -1.45
CA TRP A 11 3.86 2.05 -0.02
C TRP A 11 5.19 2.76 0.22
N LEU A 12 5.44 3.12 1.48
CA LEU A 12 6.71 3.69 1.93
C LEU A 12 7.59 2.60 2.56
N ASP A 13 8.88 2.64 2.23
CA ASP A 13 9.87 1.70 2.77
C ASP A 13 10.39 2.09 4.16
N GLY A 14 11.35 1.33 4.70
CA GLY A 14 11.92 1.55 6.04
C GLY A 14 13.24 2.31 6.05
N TYR A 15 13.60 3.02 4.97
CA TYR A 15 14.86 3.78 4.98
C TYR A 15 14.75 5.04 5.87
N GLU A 16 15.84 5.33 6.58
CA GLU A 16 16.02 6.53 7.39
C GLU A 16 17.19 7.37 6.85
N PRO A 17 17.15 8.71 6.99
CA PRO A 17 16.10 9.51 7.65
C PRO A 17 14.85 9.75 6.77
N THR A 18 14.90 9.38 5.50
CA THR A 18 13.81 9.61 4.54
C THR A 18 13.40 8.30 3.90
N GLN A 19 12.12 7.98 4.00
CA GLN A 19 11.52 6.83 3.35
C GLN A 19 11.42 7.06 1.84
N ASN A 20 11.56 5.99 1.07
CA ASN A 20 11.33 6.02 -0.37
C ASN A 20 10.00 5.36 -0.71
N MET A 21 9.41 5.81 -1.83
CA MET A 21 8.24 5.18 -2.41
C MET A 21 8.63 3.88 -3.13
N ARG A 22 7.85 2.83 -2.88
CA ARG A 22 7.95 1.54 -3.56
C ARG A 22 6.60 1.21 -4.19
N SER A 23 6.63 0.43 -5.27
CA SER A 23 5.39 -0.03 -5.88
C SER A 23 5.53 -1.37 -6.58
N LYS A 24 4.39 -2.02 -6.82
CA LYS A 24 4.27 -3.19 -7.70
C LYS A 24 2.84 -3.36 -8.20
N THR A 25 2.69 -3.96 -9.37
CA THR A 25 1.40 -4.12 -10.02
C THR A 25 0.75 -5.48 -9.76
N MET A 26 -0.50 -5.49 -9.25
CA MET A 26 -1.40 -6.64 -9.34
C MET A 26 -2.29 -6.51 -10.58
N VAL A 27 -2.48 -7.60 -11.33
CA VAL A 27 -3.43 -7.64 -12.45
C VAL A 27 -4.67 -8.44 -12.04
N ARG A 28 -5.85 -7.84 -12.12
CA ARG A 28 -7.12 -8.48 -11.74
C ARG A 28 -8.14 -8.46 -12.88
N SER A 29 -8.97 -9.50 -12.94
CA SER A 29 -10.21 -9.50 -13.74
C SER A 29 -11.39 -9.01 -12.90
N ASN A 30 -12.42 -8.47 -13.57
CA ASN A 30 -13.71 -8.12 -12.96
C ASN A 30 -13.57 -7.18 -11.75
N PHE A 31 -12.66 -6.21 -11.84
CA PHE A 31 -12.44 -5.22 -10.79
C PHE A 31 -13.28 -3.97 -11.06
N THR A 32 -14.03 -3.52 -10.07
CA THR A 32 -15.00 -2.42 -10.21
C THR A 32 -14.41 -1.05 -9.86
N GLY A 33 -13.20 -1.01 -9.30
CA GLY A 33 -12.53 0.24 -8.91
C GLY A 33 -12.74 0.63 -7.45
N THR A 34 -13.24 -0.28 -6.62
CA THR A 34 -13.51 -0.04 -5.20
C THR A 34 -12.36 -0.52 -4.31
N LEU A 35 -12.18 0.15 -3.16
CA LEU A 35 -11.10 -0.16 -2.22
C LEU A 35 -11.32 -1.53 -1.56
N GLU A 36 -12.56 -1.89 -1.29
CA GLU A 36 -12.98 -3.13 -0.63
C GLU A 36 -12.63 -4.38 -1.47
N GLU A 37 -12.51 -4.20 -2.79
CA GLU A 37 -12.09 -5.26 -3.71
C GLU A 37 -10.55 -5.42 -3.78
N CYS A 38 -9.77 -4.49 -3.22
CA CYS A 38 -8.32 -4.60 -3.16
C CYS A 38 -7.91 -5.56 -2.03
N PRO A 39 -7.34 -6.75 -2.34
CA PRO A 39 -6.90 -7.66 -1.30
C PRO A 39 -5.68 -7.09 -0.55
N ILE A 40 -5.52 -7.49 0.71
CA ILE A 40 -4.23 -7.40 1.40
C ILE A 40 -3.22 -8.20 0.59
N TRP A 41 -2.03 -7.65 0.41
CA TRP A 41 -0.93 -8.32 -0.30
C TRP A 41 0.30 -8.44 0.59
N MET A 42 1.32 -9.14 0.13
CA MET A 42 2.56 -9.36 0.86
C MET A 42 3.75 -8.94 0.00
N PHE A 43 4.84 -8.48 0.59
CA PHE A 43 6.10 -8.20 -0.10
C PHE A 43 7.29 -8.60 0.76
N ASP A 44 8.45 -8.74 0.11
CA ASP A 44 9.72 -8.98 0.79
C ASP A 44 10.28 -7.67 1.39
N GLY A 45 10.16 -7.56 2.71
CA GLY A 45 10.65 -6.46 3.55
C GLY A 45 12.18 -6.36 3.61
N SER A 46 12.91 -7.43 3.29
CA SER A 46 14.38 -7.43 3.38
C SER A 46 15.04 -6.47 2.37
N SER A 47 14.40 -6.32 1.21
CA SER A 47 14.85 -5.42 0.14
C SER A 47 14.43 -3.95 0.35
N THR A 48 13.72 -3.66 1.45
CA THR A 48 13.09 -2.35 1.71
C THR A 48 13.39 -1.82 3.11
N LYS A 49 14.30 -2.44 3.87
CA LYS A 49 14.61 -2.10 5.27
C LYS A 49 13.42 -2.23 6.23
N GLN A 50 12.52 -3.17 5.94
CA GLN A 50 11.33 -3.44 6.75
C GLN A 50 11.34 -4.84 7.37
N ALA A 51 12.34 -5.66 7.07
CA ALA A 51 12.54 -6.92 7.76
C ALA A 51 13.96 -7.43 7.59
N ASP A 52 14.36 -8.36 8.45
CA ASP A 52 15.59 -9.13 8.28
C ASP A 52 15.34 -10.32 7.35
N GLY A 53 16.39 -10.79 6.66
CA GLY A 53 16.27 -11.82 5.62
C GLY A 53 15.78 -13.21 6.10
N SER A 54 15.69 -13.46 7.41
CA SER A 54 15.19 -14.73 7.97
C SER A 54 13.68 -14.78 8.19
N SER A 55 13.02 -13.62 8.28
CA SER A 55 11.57 -13.48 8.42
C SER A 55 11.16 -12.18 7.74
N SER A 56 11.06 -12.22 6.41
CA SER A 56 11.04 -11.01 5.61
C SER A 56 9.68 -10.56 5.11
N ASP A 57 8.61 -11.30 5.40
CA ASP A 57 7.29 -10.96 4.90
C ASP A 57 6.73 -9.71 5.61
N CYS A 58 6.25 -8.75 4.83
CA CYS A 58 5.45 -7.62 5.29
C CYS A 58 4.14 -7.58 4.52
N LEU A 59 3.08 -7.08 5.14
CA LEU A 59 1.76 -6.97 4.52
C LEU A 59 1.52 -5.55 4.00
N LEU A 60 0.83 -5.46 2.86
CA LEU A 60 0.29 -4.24 2.29
C LEU A 60 -1.21 -4.23 2.48
N LYS A 61 -1.70 -3.35 3.35
CA LYS A 61 -3.13 -3.14 3.54
C LYS A 61 -3.57 -1.91 2.74
N PRO A 62 -4.44 -2.06 1.72
CA PRO A 62 -5.03 -0.94 1.00
C PRO A 62 -5.75 0.01 1.95
N VAL A 63 -5.48 1.31 1.83
CA VAL A 63 -6.13 2.38 2.63
C VAL A 63 -6.78 3.45 1.78
N ASN A 64 -6.37 3.58 0.51
CA ASN A 64 -7.03 4.48 -0.44
C ASN A 64 -6.77 4.03 -1.88
N ILE A 65 -7.63 4.47 -2.81
CA ILE A 65 -7.54 4.11 -4.22
C ILE A 65 -7.86 5.31 -5.11
N PHE A 66 -7.10 5.46 -6.21
CA PHE A 66 -7.30 6.49 -7.21
C PHE A 66 -7.20 5.91 -8.62
N PRO A 67 -7.93 6.45 -9.61
CA PRO A 67 -7.66 6.13 -11.02
C PRO A 67 -6.22 6.51 -11.40
N ASP A 68 -5.51 5.62 -12.09
CA ASP A 68 -4.17 5.92 -12.61
C ASP A 68 -4.29 6.78 -13.88
N PRO A 69 -3.76 8.02 -13.88
CA PRO A 69 -3.90 8.94 -15.02
C PRO A 69 -3.10 8.50 -16.26
N GLN A 70 -2.14 7.58 -16.10
CA GLN A 70 -1.23 7.15 -17.18
C GLN A 70 -1.61 5.79 -17.78
N ARG A 71 -2.44 5.00 -17.10
CA ARG A 71 -2.74 3.62 -17.51
C ARG A 71 -4.21 3.40 -17.79
N VAL A 72 -4.52 2.80 -18.95
CA VAL A 72 -5.86 2.30 -19.26
C VAL A 72 -6.25 1.19 -18.28
N ASN A 73 -7.42 1.34 -17.66
CA ASN A 73 -7.93 0.47 -16.59
C ASN A 73 -6.92 0.28 -15.46
N GLY A 74 -6.24 1.38 -15.09
CA GLY A 74 -5.23 1.42 -14.03
C GLY A 74 -5.75 2.11 -12.78
N TYR A 75 -5.26 1.66 -11.64
CA TYR A 75 -5.57 2.21 -10.32
C TYR A 75 -4.29 2.31 -9.49
N LEU A 76 -4.12 3.42 -8.78
CA LEU A 76 -3.11 3.60 -7.76
C LEU A 76 -3.73 3.20 -6.42
N VAL A 77 -3.17 2.19 -5.76
CA VAL A 77 -3.66 1.66 -4.49
C VAL A 77 -2.66 2.03 -3.40
N MET A 78 -3.02 3.03 -2.61
CA MET A 78 -2.21 3.48 -1.48
C MET A 78 -2.32 2.45 -0.35
N CYS A 79 -1.19 2.00 0.17
CA CYS A 79 -1.13 0.96 1.18
C CYS A 79 -0.38 1.41 2.43
N GLU A 80 -0.87 0.97 3.58
CA GLU A 80 -0.08 0.96 4.81
C GLU A 80 0.64 -0.37 4.98
N VAL A 81 1.76 -0.35 5.71
CA VAL A 81 2.59 -1.54 5.94
C VAL A 81 2.28 -2.13 7.31
N LEU A 82 2.02 -3.44 7.34
CA LEU A 82 1.80 -4.19 8.57
C LEU A 82 2.85 -5.30 8.71
N ASN A 83 3.10 -5.70 9.96
CA ASN A 83 3.78 -6.92 10.30
C ASN A 83 2.96 -8.15 9.88
N PRO A 84 3.55 -9.36 9.80
CA PRO A 84 2.83 -10.60 9.49
C PRO A 84 1.63 -10.91 10.39
N ASP A 85 1.64 -10.42 11.63
CA ASP A 85 0.56 -10.59 12.60
C ASP A 85 -0.59 -9.57 12.42
N GLY A 86 -0.47 -8.65 11.47
CA GLY A 86 -1.45 -7.61 11.18
C GLY A 86 -1.30 -6.33 12.00
N THR A 87 -0.32 -6.26 12.92
CA THR A 87 -0.01 -5.01 13.64
C THR A 87 0.70 -4.00 12.73
N PRO A 88 0.57 -2.68 12.95
CA PRO A 88 1.32 -1.69 12.18
C PRO A 88 2.83 -1.93 12.24
N HIS A 89 3.48 -1.94 11.07
CA HIS A 89 4.94 -2.03 11.02
C HIS A 89 5.56 -0.75 11.60
N PRO A 90 6.74 -0.78 12.26
CA PRO A 90 7.37 0.42 12.83
C PRO A 90 7.60 1.59 11.85
N SER A 91 7.73 1.30 10.55
CA SER A 91 7.85 2.33 9.49
C SER A 91 6.50 2.96 9.07
N ASN A 92 5.38 2.51 9.65
CA ASN A 92 4.03 2.95 9.28
C ASN A 92 3.64 4.21 10.05
N GLY A 93 4.06 5.38 9.55
CA GLY A 93 3.66 6.67 10.11
C GLY A 93 2.17 6.98 9.99
N ARG A 94 1.43 6.32 9.10
CA ARG A 94 -0.03 6.50 9.00
C ARG A 94 -0.73 6.04 10.28
N ALA A 95 -0.27 4.94 10.86
CA ALA A 95 -0.85 4.38 12.08
C ALA A 95 -0.60 5.22 13.35
N THR A 96 0.25 6.26 13.27
CA THR A 96 0.52 7.17 14.40
C THR A 96 -0.35 8.42 14.37
N ILE A 97 -1.17 8.59 13.34
CA ILE A 97 -2.07 9.74 13.21
C ILE A 97 -3.35 9.44 14.00
N ASP A 98 -3.72 10.37 14.88
CA ASP A 98 -4.98 10.34 15.61
C ASP A 98 -6.09 10.86 14.68
N ASP A 99 -7.07 10.01 14.39
CA ASP A 99 -8.14 10.23 13.40
C ASP A 99 -9.48 10.54 14.10
N ASP A 100 -9.47 10.85 15.39
CA ASP A 100 -10.68 11.09 16.19
C ASP A 100 -11.29 12.50 15.97
N ASP A 101 -10.67 13.35 15.14
CA ASP A 101 -11.15 14.69 14.81
C ASP A 101 -11.09 14.96 13.29
N ASP A 102 -12.24 14.78 12.64
CA ASP A 102 -12.45 14.97 11.20
C ASP A 102 -12.43 16.45 10.76
N ASP A 103 -12.25 17.42 11.66
CA ASP A 103 -12.32 18.86 11.34
C ASP A 103 -10.95 19.52 11.11
N PHE A 104 -9.87 18.73 11.03
CA PHE A 104 -8.56 19.25 10.65
C PHE A 104 -8.39 19.39 9.13
N TRP A 105 -7.97 20.57 8.69
CA TRP A 105 -7.70 20.88 7.29
C TRP A 105 -6.21 21.16 7.07
N PHE A 106 -5.58 20.40 6.16
CA PHE A 106 -4.18 20.54 5.79
C PHE A 106 -4.06 20.91 4.29
N GLY A 107 -3.05 21.70 3.92
CA GLY A 107 -2.83 22.20 2.56
C GLY A 107 -1.39 22.08 2.11
#